data_AF-A0A6G0W039-F1
#
_entry.id   AF-A0A6G0W039-F1
#
_cell.length_a   1.000
_cell.length_b   1.000
_cell.length_c   1.000
_cell.angle_alpha   90.00
_cell.angle_beta   90.00
_cell.angle_gamma   90.00
#
_symmetry.space_group_name_H-M   'P 1'
#
loop_
_entity.id
_entity.type
_entity.pdbx_description
1 polymer ?
#
loop_
_entity_poly.entity_id
_entity_poly.type
_entity_poly.pdbx_seq_one_letter_code
_entity_poly.pdbx_strand_id
1 'polypeptide(L)'
;MDEMNERKRKGYMSASQKEWLVEIMIQPEQNNLIKGKFTNNFTKKDCDAQWTSIALSLNSIPGGGVKCGADWKRAWSDLKTKTKNKNILIKKYANKTGGGPSCPIMMNNVDDKIISVVNPTTISGHQSVSESVVDFSINDHDISQCFDVSNVGQLPGQSNPKDQDISQCFDVSNVDQLPAQNSTNYLEDNLKVIHNKSVRANKWRKNPLTRNTIATKKQTKIMERQADSFEKIQNDIKEVAKYHIV
;
A
#
# COMPACT_ATOMS: atom_id res chain seq x y z
N MET A 1 19.40 -22.37 27.83
CA MET A 1 18.54 -22.98 26.80
C MET A 1 17.70 -21.86 26.20
N ASP A 2 18.05 -21.39 25.01
CA ASP A 2 17.30 -20.34 24.33
C ASP A 2 16.15 -20.98 23.56
N GLU A 3 14.95 -20.82 24.09
CA GLU A 3 13.70 -21.30 23.50
C GLU A 3 13.45 -20.54 22.18
N MET A 4 13.71 -21.22 21.08
CA MET A 4 13.53 -20.69 19.73
C MET A 4 12.03 -20.53 19.47
N ASN A 5 11.50 -19.33 19.70
CA ASN A 5 10.09 -18.97 19.51
C ASN A 5 9.69 -19.14 18.04
N GLU A 6 9.22 -20.34 17.68
CA GLU A 6 8.59 -20.64 16.40
C GLU A 6 7.36 -19.75 16.24
N ARG A 7 7.50 -18.66 15.48
CA ARG A 7 6.39 -17.78 15.15
C ARG A 7 5.45 -18.52 14.19
N LYS A 8 4.56 -19.35 14.74
CA LYS A 8 3.45 -19.95 13.99
C LYS A 8 2.72 -18.83 13.24
N ARG A 9 2.50 -19.04 11.93
CA ARG A 9 1.83 -18.04 11.09
C ARG A 9 0.43 -17.81 11.66
N LYS A 10 0.09 -16.54 11.94
CA LYS A 10 -1.24 -16.16 12.40
C LYS A 10 -2.25 -16.46 11.30
N GLY A 11 -3.38 -17.05 11.64
CA GLY A 11 -4.43 -17.42 10.69
C GLY A 11 -4.91 -16.24 9.83
N TYR A 12 -5.41 -16.53 8.63
CA TYR A 12 -5.94 -15.50 7.74
C TYR A 12 -7.24 -14.92 8.29
N MET A 13 -7.52 -13.66 7.95
CA MET A 13 -8.79 -13.00 8.26
C MET A 13 -9.89 -13.62 7.39
N SER A 14 -10.96 -14.13 8.02
CA SER A 14 -12.11 -14.67 7.28
C SER A 14 -12.94 -13.56 6.63
N ALA A 15 -13.85 -13.93 5.72
CA ALA A 15 -14.76 -12.96 5.09
C ALA A 15 -15.65 -12.25 6.13
N SER A 16 -16.22 -13.00 7.06
CA SER A 16 -17.05 -12.45 8.15
C SER A 16 -16.26 -11.51 9.06
N GLN A 17 -15.00 -11.85 9.39
CA GLN A 17 -14.12 -10.94 10.12
C GLN A 17 -13.79 -9.67 9.33
N LYS A 18 -13.59 -9.78 8.00
CA LYS A 18 -13.37 -8.60 7.14
C LYS A 18 -14.59 -7.68 7.16
N GLU A 19 -15.78 -8.22 6.95
CA GLU A 19 -17.04 -7.47 6.95
C GLU A 19 -17.27 -6.77 8.29
N TRP A 20 -17.11 -7.49 9.39
CA TRP A 20 -17.29 -6.94 10.73
C TRP A 20 -16.25 -5.86 11.07
N LEU A 21 -14.99 -6.06 10.69
CA LEU A 21 -13.95 -5.05 10.86
C LEU A 21 -14.30 -3.76 10.11
N VAL A 22 -14.81 -3.87 8.89
CA VAL A 22 -15.23 -2.71 8.09
C VAL A 22 -16.41 -2.01 8.75
N GLU A 23 -17.40 -2.76 9.23
CA GLU A 23 -18.58 -2.19 9.89
C GLU A 23 -18.19 -1.43 11.17
N ILE A 24 -17.33 -2.00 12.03
CA ILE A 24 -16.80 -1.30 13.20
C ILE A 24 -16.06 -0.02 12.78
N MET A 25 -15.24 -0.08 11.73
CA MET A 25 -14.43 1.07 11.30
C MET A 25 -15.27 2.22 10.75
N ILE A 26 -16.47 1.98 10.22
CA ILE A 26 -17.36 3.05 9.72
C ILE A 26 -18.01 3.82 10.87
N GLN A 27 -18.09 3.24 12.06
CA GLN A 27 -18.75 3.87 13.20
C GLN A 27 -18.06 5.19 13.58
N PRO A 28 -18.83 6.25 13.91
CA PRO A 28 -18.29 7.57 14.19
C PRO A 28 -17.34 7.60 15.38
N GLU A 29 -17.52 6.68 16.34
CA GLU A 29 -16.64 6.52 17.51
C GLU A 29 -15.20 6.18 17.11
N GLN A 30 -15.02 5.46 15.98
CA GLN A 30 -13.71 5.00 15.53
C GLN A 30 -12.99 6.02 14.62
N ASN A 31 -13.57 7.21 14.41
CA ASN A 31 -13.04 8.24 13.51
C ASN A 31 -11.59 8.65 13.82
N ASN A 32 -11.22 8.69 15.11
CA ASN A 32 -9.85 9.02 15.53
C ASN A 32 -8.84 7.95 15.10
N LEU A 33 -9.23 6.67 15.09
CA LEU A 33 -8.39 5.57 14.57
C LEU A 33 -8.20 5.67 13.06
N ILE A 34 -9.25 6.02 12.32
CA ILE A 34 -9.23 6.14 10.86
C ILE A 34 -8.30 7.28 10.45
N LYS A 35 -8.46 8.44 11.08
CA LYS A 35 -7.67 9.66 10.83
C LYS A 35 -6.20 9.48 11.23
N GLY A 36 -5.93 8.63 12.23
CA GLY A 36 -4.58 8.39 12.74
C GLY A 36 -3.95 9.63 13.40
N LYS A 37 -4.78 10.59 13.82
CA LYS A 37 -4.35 11.81 14.49
C LYS A 37 -4.59 11.67 15.99
N PHE A 38 -3.54 11.81 16.78
CA PHE A 38 -3.66 11.91 18.23
C PHE A 38 -4.07 13.33 18.60
N THR A 39 -4.99 13.44 19.54
CA THR A 39 -5.48 14.71 20.09
C THR A 39 -5.30 14.68 21.60
N ASN A 40 -5.55 15.80 22.29
CA ASN A 40 -5.49 15.82 23.76
C ASN A 40 -6.44 14.79 24.39
N ASN A 41 -7.54 14.48 23.71
CA ASN A 41 -8.57 13.54 24.16
C ASN A 41 -8.42 12.14 23.55
N PHE A 42 -7.40 11.90 22.72
CA PHE A 42 -7.15 10.61 22.10
C PHE A 42 -5.65 10.34 22.04
N THR A 43 -5.18 9.62 23.05
CA THR A 43 -3.77 9.28 23.21
C THR A 43 -3.42 7.97 22.50
N LYS A 44 -2.13 7.65 22.46
CA LYS A 44 -1.66 6.34 22.01
C LYS A 44 -2.25 5.19 22.84
N LYS A 45 -2.37 5.38 24.16
CA LYS A 45 -2.94 4.37 25.07
C LYS A 45 -4.38 4.08 24.69
N ASP A 46 -5.16 5.11 24.39
CA ASP A 46 -6.57 4.97 23.97
C ASP A 46 -6.67 4.27 22.62
N CYS A 47 -5.78 4.60 21.68
CA CYS A 47 -5.70 3.91 20.40
C CYS A 47 -5.40 2.41 20.56
N ASP A 48 -4.40 2.07 21.39
CA ASP A 48 -4.01 0.68 21.63
C ASP A 48 -5.12 -0.09 22.38
N ALA A 49 -5.84 0.56 23.31
CA ALA A 49 -7.00 0.00 23.99
C ALA A 49 -8.17 -0.26 23.04
N GLN A 50 -8.49 0.69 22.15
CA GLN A 50 -9.55 0.52 21.14
C GLN A 50 -9.21 -0.62 20.18
N TRP A 51 -7.97 -0.70 19.69
CA TRP A 51 -7.54 -1.85 18.86
C TRP A 51 -7.62 -3.18 19.61
N THR A 52 -7.40 -3.18 20.92
CA THR A 52 -7.55 -4.38 21.75
C THR A 52 -9.01 -4.79 21.87
N SER A 53 -9.93 -3.84 22.09
CA SER A 53 -11.37 -4.11 22.09
C SER A 53 -11.86 -4.66 20.75
N ILE A 54 -11.45 -4.03 19.64
CA ILE A 54 -11.74 -4.52 18.27
C ILE A 54 -11.23 -5.94 18.08
N ALA A 55 -10.01 -6.24 18.57
CA ALA A 55 -9.44 -7.57 18.48
C ALA A 55 -10.27 -8.62 19.21
N LEU A 56 -10.77 -8.31 20.40
CA LEU A 56 -11.64 -9.21 21.16
C LEU A 56 -12.91 -9.51 20.35
N SER A 57 -13.60 -8.47 19.86
CA SER A 57 -14.82 -8.64 19.06
C SER A 57 -14.59 -9.48 17.80
N LEU A 58 -13.48 -9.29 17.08
CA LEU A 58 -13.17 -10.04 15.86
C LEU A 58 -12.70 -11.46 16.12
N ASN A 59 -11.99 -11.69 17.21
CA ASN A 59 -11.52 -13.02 17.58
C ASN A 59 -12.67 -13.90 18.12
N SER A 60 -13.77 -13.31 18.58
CA SER A 60 -15.00 -14.03 18.95
C SER A 60 -15.75 -14.63 17.75
N ILE A 61 -15.45 -14.18 16.51
CA ILE A 61 -16.06 -14.73 15.30
C ILE A 61 -15.39 -16.08 14.96
N PRO A 62 -16.15 -17.19 14.89
CA PRO A 62 -15.59 -18.49 14.56
C PRO A 62 -15.13 -18.57 13.10
N GLY A 63 -14.22 -19.51 12.80
CA GLY A 63 -13.75 -19.76 11.43
C GLY A 63 -12.75 -18.74 10.88
N GLY A 64 -12.20 -17.87 11.74
CA GLY A 64 -11.22 -16.85 11.36
C GLY A 64 -9.91 -16.91 12.16
N GLY A 65 -8.93 -16.13 11.72
CA GLY A 65 -7.63 -16.02 12.39
C GLY A 65 -7.70 -15.20 13.67
N VAL A 66 -7.08 -15.70 14.74
CA VAL A 66 -6.93 -14.98 16.01
C VAL A 66 -5.70 -14.07 15.94
N LYS A 67 -5.88 -12.79 16.26
CA LYS A 67 -4.89 -11.72 16.10
C LYS A 67 -4.93 -10.75 17.28
N CYS A 68 -3.80 -10.13 17.61
CA CYS A 68 -3.79 -9.06 18.61
C CYS A 68 -4.15 -7.71 17.97
N GLY A 69 -4.44 -6.69 18.79
CA GLY A 69 -4.84 -5.37 18.29
C GLY A 69 -3.85 -4.75 17.30
N ALA A 70 -2.55 -4.93 17.52
CA ALA A 70 -1.51 -4.45 16.59
C ALA A 70 -1.56 -5.15 15.22
N ASP A 71 -1.89 -6.44 15.18
CA ASP A 71 -2.06 -7.17 13.93
C ASP A 71 -3.33 -6.73 13.20
N TRP A 72 -4.42 -6.49 13.93
CA TRP A 72 -5.67 -5.99 13.35
C TRP A 72 -5.51 -4.58 12.77
N LYS A 73 -4.76 -3.71 13.47
CA LYS A 73 -4.36 -2.39 12.95
C LYS A 73 -3.60 -2.49 11.63
N ARG A 74 -2.70 -3.47 11.54
CA ARG A 74 -1.96 -3.75 10.31
C ARG A 74 -2.88 -4.29 9.22
N ALA A 75 -3.72 -5.27 9.53
CA ALA A 75 -4.70 -5.83 8.60
C ALA A 75 -5.63 -4.76 8.02
N TRP A 76 -6.07 -3.80 8.84
CA TRP A 76 -6.84 -2.64 8.38
C TRP A 76 -6.05 -1.74 7.42
N SER A 77 -4.78 -1.48 7.73
CA SER A 77 -3.90 -0.70 6.85
C SER A 77 -3.68 -1.39 5.49
N ASP A 78 -3.51 -2.71 5.50
CA ASP A 78 -3.36 -3.54 4.30
C ASP A 78 -4.68 -3.55 3.49
N LEU A 79 -5.84 -3.67 4.15
CA LEU A 79 -7.17 -3.57 3.52
C LEU A 79 -7.37 -2.25 2.79
N LYS A 80 -7.09 -1.12 3.45
CA LYS A 80 -7.17 0.20 2.80
C LYS A 80 -6.27 0.29 1.57
N THR A 81 -5.05 -0.20 1.69
CA THR A 81 -4.06 -0.17 0.59
C THR A 81 -4.52 -1.03 -0.59
N LYS A 82 -4.97 -2.27 -0.33
CA LYS A 82 -5.49 -3.18 -1.35
C LYS A 82 -6.68 -2.56 -2.09
N THR A 83 -7.61 -1.97 -1.33
CA THR A 83 -8.83 -1.35 -1.88
C THR A 83 -8.51 -0.12 -2.73
N LYS A 84 -7.61 0.75 -2.25
CA LYS A 84 -7.12 1.90 -3.03
C LYS A 84 -6.50 1.47 -4.34
N ASN A 85 -5.63 0.46 -4.32
CA ASN A 85 -4.99 -0.05 -5.54
C ASN A 85 -6.01 -0.61 -6.52
N LYS A 86 -7.00 -1.36 -6.02
CA LYS A 86 -8.12 -1.85 -6.84
C LYS A 86 -8.87 -0.69 -7.52
N ASN A 87 -9.20 0.37 -6.77
CA ASN A 87 -9.85 1.56 -7.32
C ASN A 87 -8.99 2.28 -8.37
N ILE A 88 -7.70 2.46 -8.11
CA ILE A 88 -6.76 3.08 -9.07
C ILE A 88 -6.70 2.27 -10.37
N LEU A 89 -6.68 0.94 -10.27
CA LEU A 89 -6.68 0.08 -11.46
C LEU A 89 -7.97 0.28 -12.27
N ILE A 90 -9.14 0.27 -11.64
CA ILE A 90 -10.43 0.51 -12.32
C ILE A 90 -10.41 1.87 -13.04
N LYS A 91 -10.00 2.93 -12.35
CA LYS A 91 -9.86 4.28 -12.95
C LYS A 91 -8.89 4.30 -14.13
N LYS A 92 -7.74 3.63 -13.99
CA LYS A 92 -6.74 3.53 -15.05
C LYS A 92 -7.31 2.82 -16.27
N TYR A 93 -8.09 1.75 -16.09
CA TYR A 93 -8.77 1.07 -17.19
C TYR A 93 -9.82 1.96 -17.85
N ALA A 94 -10.63 2.68 -17.07
CA ALA A 94 -11.64 3.61 -17.59
C ALA A 94 -11.02 4.76 -18.41
N ASN A 95 -9.82 5.21 -18.05
CA ASN A 95 -9.10 6.29 -18.73
C ASN A 95 -8.23 5.81 -19.90
N LYS A 96 -8.24 4.52 -20.26
CA LYS A 96 -7.57 4.05 -21.48
C LYS A 96 -8.35 4.49 -22.70
N THR A 97 -7.64 4.98 -23.69
CA THR A 97 -8.20 5.31 -25.01
C THR A 97 -7.94 4.15 -25.98
N GLY A 98 -8.81 4.01 -26.98
CA GLY A 98 -8.86 2.86 -27.90
C GLY A 98 -9.87 1.82 -27.43
N GLY A 99 -10.74 1.35 -28.33
CA GLY A 99 -11.91 0.48 -28.07
C GLY A 99 -11.62 -0.93 -27.55
N GLY A 100 -10.69 -1.06 -26.60
CA GLY A 100 -10.37 -2.29 -25.92
C GLY A 100 -11.48 -2.77 -24.98
N PRO A 101 -11.36 -4.00 -24.46
CA PRO A 101 -12.38 -4.63 -23.64
C PRO A 101 -12.62 -3.89 -22.32
N SER A 102 -13.86 -3.98 -21.84
CA SER A 102 -14.27 -3.42 -20.54
C SER A 102 -13.45 -3.96 -19.38
N CYS A 103 -13.28 -3.17 -18.31
CA CYS A 103 -12.50 -3.56 -17.15
C CYS A 103 -13.10 -4.81 -16.48
N PRO A 104 -12.35 -5.92 -16.34
CA PRO A 104 -12.85 -7.14 -15.70
C PRO A 104 -12.91 -7.05 -14.17
N ILE A 105 -12.42 -5.94 -13.58
CA ILE A 105 -12.36 -5.76 -12.13
C ILE A 105 -13.57 -4.95 -11.68
N MET A 106 -14.40 -5.53 -10.82
CA MET A 106 -15.52 -4.85 -10.18
C MET A 106 -15.23 -4.57 -8.70
N MET A 107 -15.68 -3.42 -8.19
CA MET A 107 -15.66 -3.13 -6.76
C MET A 107 -16.75 -3.92 -6.05
N ASN A 108 -16.46 -4.44 -4.86
CA ASN A 108 -17.46 -5.12 -4.04
C ASN A 108 -18.02 -4.12 -3.00
N ASN A 109 -19.22 -4.35 -2.48
CA ASN A 109 -19.85 -3.45 -1.48
C ASN A 109 -18.93 -3.16 -0.27
N VAL A 110 -18.22 -4.17 0.23
CA VAL A 110 -17.25 -4.01 1.33
C VAL A 110 -16.08 -3.11 0.93
N ASP A 111 -15.62 -3.20 -0.31
CA ASP A 111 -14.54 -2.38 -0.83
C ASP A 111 -15.00 -0.91 -1.00
N ASP A 112 -16.24 -0.68 -1.46
CA ASP A 112 -16.85 0.66 -1.54
C ASP A 112 -16.96 1.32 -0.16
N LYS A 113 -17.42 0.57 0.84
CA LYS A 113 -17.45 0.99 2.25
C LYS A 113 -16.06 1.39 2.77
N ILE A 114 -15.01 0.66 2.40
CA ILE A 114 -13.64 1.02 2.79
C ILE A 114 -13.21 2.32 2.11
N ILE A 115 -13.54 2.51 0.83
CA ILE A 115 -13.22 3.72 0.08
C ILE A 115 -13.91 4.96 0.67
N SER A 116 -15.18 4.85 1.08
CA SER A 116 -15.92 5.99 1.64
C SER A 116 -15.33 6.50 2.97
N VAL A 117 -14.79 5.59 3.78
CA VAL A 117 -14.13 5.92 5.06
C VAL A 117 -12.75 6.55 4.86
N VAL A 118 -12.08 6.22 3.76
CA VAL A 118 -10.76 6.72 3.44
C VAL A 118 -10.86 8.15 2.91
N ASN A 119 -10.06 9.07 3.48
CA ASN A 119 -9.99 10.46 3.04
C ASN A 119 -9.98 10.60 1.49
N PRO A 120 -11.00 11.25 0.89
CA PRO A 120 -11.16 11.35 -0.57
C PRO A 120 -9.94 11.94 -1.26
N THR A 121 -9.28 12.92 -0.63
CA THR A 121 -8.05 13.55 -1.12
C THR A 121 -6.94 12.54 -1.40
N THR A 122 -6.90 11.41 -0.69
CA THR A 122 -5.89 10.36 -0.90
C THR A 122 -6.19 9.46 -2.10
N ILE A 123 -7.36 9.60 -2.72
CA ILE A 123 -7.85 8.79 -3.84
C ILE A 123 -7.94 9.63 -5.12
N SER A 124 -8.40 10.88 -5.01
CA SER A 124 -8.62 11.78 -6.15
C SER A 124 -7.67 12.99 -6.19
N GLY A 125 -6.84 13.20 -5.17
CA GLY A 125 -6.06 14.43 -5.05
C GLY A 125 -6.89 15.60 -4.51
N HIS A 126 -6.27 16.78 -4.44
CA HIS A 126 -6.91 18.00 -3.95
C HIS A 126 -7.51 18.78 -5.13
N GLN A 127 -8.83 18.99 -5.14
CA GLN A 127 -9.53 19.57 -6.29
C GLN A 127 -9.09 21.00 -6.64
N SER A 128 -8.58 21.74 -5.65
CA SER A 128 -8.11 23.12 -5.86
C SER A 128 -6.72 23.23 -6.49
N VAL A 129 -6.04 22.11 -6.76
CA VAL A 129 -4.71 22.09 -7.35
C VAL A 129 -4.86 21.54 -8.77
N SER A 130 -4.65 22.38 -9.77
CA SER A 130 -4.66 21.95 -11.17
C SER A 130 -3.50 20.99 -11.43
N GLU A 131 -3.76 19.94 -12.20
CA GLU A 131 -2.71 19.06 -12.69
C GLU A 131 -1.81 19.83 -13.68
N SER A 132 -0.53 19.48 -13.72
CA SER A 132 0.39 20.10 -14.68
C SER A 132 0.05 19.62 -16.09
N VAL A 133 -0.40 20.52 -16.95
CA VAL A 133 -0.61 20.23 -18.37
C VAL A 133 0.73 20.39 -19.08
N VAL A 134 1.19 19.33 -19.74
CA VAL A 134 2.31 19.42 -20.69
C VAL A 134 1.69 19.58 -22.07
N ASP A 135 1.91 20.74 -22.68
CA ASP A 135 1.57 20.95 -24.08
C ASP A 135 2.64 20.33 -24.97
N PHE A 136 2.24 19.33 -25.75
CA PHE A 136 3.07 18.79 -26.82
C PHE A 136 2.59 19.41 -28.12
N SER A 137 2.84 20.71 -28.27
CA SER A 137 2.70 21.39 -29.55
C SER A 137 3.73 20.78 -30.50
N ILE A 138 3.29 19.81 -31.30
CA ILE A 138 4.04 19.35 -32.46
C ILE A 138 3.99 20.51 -33.43
N ASN A 139 5.08 21.26 -33.55
CA ASN A 139 5.21 22.24 -34.62
C ASN A 139 5.10 21.47 -35.94
N ASP A 140 4.18 21.86 -36.82
CA ASP A 140 4.04 21.28 -38.16
C ASP A 140 5.37 21.26 -38.94
N HIS A 141 6.33 22.10 -38.55
CA HIS A 141 7.64 22.16 -39.17
C HIS A 141 8.54 20.94 -38.86
N ASP A 142 8.32 20.22 -37.76
CA ASP A 142 9.11 19.04 -37.37
C ASP A 142 8.59 17.72 -37.97
N ILE A 143 7.39 17.71 -38.57
CA ILE A 143 6.86 16.53 -39.28
C ILE A 143 7.58 16.33 -40.63
N SER A 144 8.22 17.38 -41.16
CA SER A 144 8.81 17.38 -42.50
C SER A 144 10.19 16.72 -42.62
N GLN A 145 10.74 16.08 -41.58
CA GLN A 145 12.09 15.49 -41.63
C GLN A 145 12.16 13.96 -41.75
N CYS A 146 11.05 13.24 -41.98
CA CYS A 146 11.10 11.76 -42.02
C CYS A 146 10.59 11.06 -43.29
N PHE A 147 10.36 11.74 -44.41
CA PHE A 147 10.21 11.06 -45.70
C PHE A 147 10.89 11.83 -46.83
N ASP A 148 12.16 11.51 -47.08
CA ASP A 148 12.79 11.81 -48.36
C ASP A 148 12.43 10.68 -49.34
N VAL A 149 11.35 10.88 -50.10
CA VAL A 149 11.07 10.09 -51.31
C VAL A 149 11.34 10.99 -52.51
N SER A 150 12.58 11.46 -52.64
CA SER A 150 13.05 12.14 -53.85
C SER A 150 13.67 11.13 -54.81
N ASN A 151 12.85 10.30 -55.45
CA ASN A 151 13.12 9.81 -56.81
C ASN A 151 11.91 9.09 -57.40
N VAL A 152 11.01 9.85 -58.02
CA VAL A 152 10.18 9.32 -59.10
C VAL A 152 10.27 10.30 -60.26
N GLY A 153 10.99 9.89 -61.30
CA GLY A 153 11.12 10.60 -62.56
C GLY A 153 9.79 10.65 -63.32
N GLN A 154 9.61 11.79 -63.97
CA GLN A 154 8.55 12.27 -64.86
C GLN A 154 8.05 11.26 -65.91
N LEU A 155 6.75 11.34 -66.29
CA LEU A 155 6.21 11.36 -67.67
C LEU A 155 4.68 11.67 -67.64
N PRO A 156 4.06 12.17 -68.74
CA PRO A 156 3.06 13.24 -68.73
C PRO A 156 1.62 12.81 -69.11
N GLY A 157 0.63 13.61 -68.75
CA GLY A 157 -0.72 13.50 -69.33
C GLY A 157 -1.78 14.26 -68.53
N GLN A 158 -2.40 15.25 -69.18
CA GLN A 158 -3.35 16.21 -68.61
C GLN A 158 -4.67 15.58 -68.14
N SER A 159 -5.16 15.97 -66.97
CA SER A 159 -6.43 16.72 -66.75
C SER A 159 -6.90 16.55 -65.30
N ASN A 160 -7.27 17.67 -64.67
CA ASN A 160 -7.97 17.74 -63.38
C ASN A 160 -9.38 18.32 -63.68
N PRO A 161 -10.38 18.33 -62.78
CA PRO A 161 -10.61 17.62 -61.51
C PRO A 161 -12.01 16.95 -61.43
N LYS A 162 -12.23 16.05 -60.45
CA LYS A 162 -13.40 16.04 -59.52
C LYS A 162 -13.44 14.75 -58.69
N ASP A 163 -13.30 14.95 -57.38
CA ASP A 163 -13.91 14.28 -56.22
C ASP A 163 -14.28 12.78 -56.25
N GLN A 164 -13.93 12.15 -55.11
CA GLN A 164 -14.47 10.91 -54.53
C GLN A 164 -13.94 9.59 -55.09
N ASP A 165 -13.09 8.90 -54.30
CA ASP A 165 -13.53 7.88 -53.33
C ASP A 165 -12.30 7.07 -52.88
N ILE A 166 -11.77 7.31 -51.68
CA ILE A 166 -10.73 6.42 -51.10
C ILE A 166 -11.44 5.36 -50.28
N SER A 167 -12.08 4.45 -51.00
CA SER A 167 -12.39 3.11 -50.52
C SER A 167 -11.33 2.18 -51.08
N GLN A 168 -10.77 1.32 -50.22
CA GLN A 168 -9.62 0.40 -50.42
C GLN A 168 -8.29 1.09 -50.08
N CYS A 169 -7.65 0.80 -48.96
CA CYS A 169 -7.09 -0.49 -48.54
C CYS A 169 -7.13 -0.57 -46.99
N PHE A 170 -7.40 -1.68 -46.32
CA PHE A 170 -6.52 -2.83 -46.18
C PHE A 170 -7.32 -4.11 -45.89
N ASP A 171 -6.96 -5.18 -46.59
CA ASP A 171 -7.38 -6.56 -46.34
C ASP A 171 -6.64 -7.08 -45.10
N VAL A 172 -7.35 -7.41 -44.02
CA VAL A 172 -6.80 -8.10 -42.85
C VAL A 172 -7.52 -9.44 -42.71
N SER A 173 -7.24 -10.32 -43.65
CA SER A 173 -7.62 -11.73 -43.60
C SER A 173 -6.38 -12.59 -43.35
N ASN A 174 -5.78 -12.44 -42.16
CA ASN A 174 -5.12 -13.55 -41.43
C ASN A 174 -4.53 -13.06 -40.09
N VAL A 175 -5.25 -13.29 -38.98
CA VAL A 175 -4.64 -13.57 -37.68
C VAL A 175 -5.43 -14.70 -37.05
N ASP A 176 -5.01 -15.92 -37.36
CA ASP A 176 -5.48 -17.12 -36.69
C ASP A 176 -5.21 -17.04 -35.17
N GLN A 177 -6.28 -17.35 -34.43
CA GLN A 177 -6.34 -17.88 -33.06
C GLN A 177 -5.10 -17.69 -32.14
N LEU A 178 -5.26 -16.80 -31.16
CA LEU A 178 -4.58 -16.93 -29.86
C LEU A 178 -5.62 -17.30 -28.78
N PRO A 179 -5.42 -18.40 -28.02
CA PRO A 179 -6.42 -18.91 -27.10
C PRO A 179 -6.54 -18.03 -25.85
N ALA A 180 -7.79 -17.78 -25.46
CA ALA A 180 -8.21 -17.00 -24.31
C ALA A 180 -7.87 -17.69 -22.97
N GLN A 181 -6.60 -17.84 -22.60
CA GLN A 181 -6.21 -18.40 -21.30
C GLN A 181 -4.90 -17.76 -20.81
N ASN A 182 -4.95 -16.56 -20.22
CA ASN A 182 -3.89 -16.05 -19.31
C ASN A 182 -4.19 -14.72 -18.57
N SER A 183 -5.42 -14.19 -18.64
CA SER A 183 -5.74 -12.86 -18.08
C SER A 183 -5.68 -12.76 -16.55
N THR A 184 -5.70 -13.89 -15.82
CA THR A 184 -5.70 -13.91 -14.35
C THR A 184 -4.30 -13.67 -13.76
N ASN A 185 -3.25 -14.21 -14.37
CA ASN A 185 -1.87 -14.10 -13.89
C ASN A 185 -1.34 -12.66 -13.96
N TYR A 186 -1.69 -11.91 -15.02
CA TYR A 186 -1.23 -10.53 -15.20
C TYR A 186 -1.81 -9.55 -14.17
N LEU A 187 -3.02 -9.81 -13.68
CA LEU A 187 -3.71 -8.95 -12.72
C LEU A 187 -3.21 -9.16 -11.29
N GLU A 188 -2.94 -10.41 -10.91
CA GLU A 188 -2.32 -10.70 -9.62
C GLU A 188 -0.89 -10.15 -9.53
N ASP A 189 -0.12 -10.24 -10.62
CA ASP A 189 1.27 -9.81 -10.60
C ASP A 189 1.39 -8.28 -10.52
N ASN A 190 0.49 -7.53 -11.15
CA ASN A 190 0.41 -6.07 -10.95
C ASN A 190 -0.01 -5.69 -9.53
N LEU A 191 -0.94 -6.43 -8.90
CA LEU A 191 -1.29 -6.26 -7.49
C LEU A 191 -0.10 -6.55 -6.56
N LYS A 192 0.68 -7.60 -6.83
CA LYS A 192 1.91 -7.96 -6.09
C LYS A 192 2.98 -6.88 -6.24
N VAL A 193 3.19 -6.33 -7.45
CA VAL A 193 4.19 -5.29 -7.72
C VAL A 193 3.88 -3.99 -6.97
N ILE A 194 2.61 -3.53 -6.97
CA ILE A 194 2.21 -2.32 -6.25
C ILE A 194 2.24 -2.54 -4.72
N HIS A 195 1.77 -3.70 -4.25
CA HIS A 195 1.83 -4.09 -2.84
C HIS A 195 3.29 -4.10 -2.32
N ASN A 196 4.23 -4.66 -3.09
CA ASN A 196 5.64 -4.71 -2.71
C ASN A 196 6.30 -3.32 -2.65
N LYS A 197 5.96 -2.39 -3.55
CA LYS A 197 6.44 -1.00 -3.47
C LYS A 197 5.92 -0.29 -2.21
N SER A 198 4.64 -0.48 -1.85
CA SER A 198 4.03 0.11 -0.65
C SER A 198 4.58 -0.49 0.66
N VAL A 199 4.77 -1.81 0.72
CA VAL A 199 5.38 -2.49 1.88
C VAL A 199 6.84 -2.06 2.06
N ARG A 200 7.60 -1.86 0.99
CA ARG A 200 8.98 -1.32 1.06
C ARG A 200 9.00 0.10 1.62
N ALA A 201 8.08 0.97 1.18
CA ALA A 201 7.96 2.34 1.72
C ALA A 201 7.60 2.36 3.21
N ASN A 202 6.78 1.41 3.68
CA ASN A 202 6.41 1.28 5.09
C ASN A 202 7.52 0.67 5.97
N LYS A 203 8.45 -0.10 5.39
CA LYS A 203 9.62 -0.69 6.10
C LYS A 203 10.62 0.37 6.59
N TRP A 204 10.65 1.55 5.97
CA TRP A 204 11.58 2.64 6.29
C TRP A 204 11.02 3.68 7.28
N ARG A 205 9.72 3.65 7.60
CA ARG A 205 9.15 4.42 8.73
C ARG A 205 9.41 3.73 10.07
N LYS A 206 10.68 3.56 10.46
CA LYS A 206 11.00 3.22 11.85
C LYS A 206 10.82 4.46 12.72
N ASN A 207 9.81 4.44 13.58
CA ASN A 207 9.47 5.51 14.51
C ASN A 207 10.70 5.92 15.37
N PRO A 208 11.03 7.22 15.51
CA PRO A 208 12.13 7.70 16.37
C PRO A 208 12.08 7.16 17.81
N LEU A 209 10.88 6.92 18.33
CA LEU A 209 10.62 6.36 19.65
C LEU A 209 11.27 4.98 19.91
N THR A 210 11.53 4.20 18.85
CA THR A 210 12.12 2.85 18.98
C THR A 210 13.64 2.88 19.19
N ARG A 211 14.33 3.96 18.82
CA ARG A 211 15.76 4.14 19.15
C ARG A 211 15.94 4.43 20.64
N ASN A 212 15.04 5.22 21.24
CA ASN A 212 15.09 5.54 22.67
C ASN A 212 14.88 4.30 23.55
N THR A 213 14.06 3.33 23.12
CA THR A 213 13.82 2.09 23.90
C THR A 213 15.02 1.14 23.92
N ILE A 214 15.89 1.17 22.90
CA ILE A 214 17.14 0.40 22.88
C ILE A 214 18.21 1.11 23.70
N ALA A 215 18.23 2.45 23.65
CA ALA A 215 19.11 3.27 24.49
C ALA A 215 18.81 3.07 25.98
N THR A 216 17.54 3.12 26.40
CA THR A 216 17.14 2.90 27.80
C THR A 216 17.43 1.48 28.29
N LYS A 217 17.27 0.46 27.43
CA LYS A 217 17.66 -0.94 27.74
C LYS A 217 19.17 -1.13 27.91
N LYS A 218 19.99 -0.40 27.14
CA LYS A 218 21.45 -0.40 27.33
C LYS A 218 21.84 0.33 28.61
N GLN A 219 21.18 1.44 28.92
CA GLN A 219 21.45 2.27 30.09
C GLN A 219 21.12 1.54 31.40
N THR A 220 19.97 0.85 31.45
CA THR A 220 19.56 0.01 32.59
C THR A 220 20.55 -1.13 32.86
N LYS A 221 21.04 -1.81 31.81
CA LYS A 221 22.03 -2.89 31.95
C LYS A 221 23.42 -2.41 32.42
N ILE A 222 23.77 -1.15 32.16
CA ILE A 222 25.01 -0.54 32.66
C ILE A 222 24.83 -0.18 34.14
N MET A 223 23.69 0.40 34.52
CA MET A 223 23.37 0.73 35.91
C MET A 223 23.30 -0.51 36.81
N GLU A 224 22.72 -1.61 36.32
CA GLU A 224 22.64 -2.89 37.03
C GLU A 224 24.03 -3.48 37.32
N ARG A 225 24.93 -3.47 36.32
CA ARG A 225 26.33 -3.88 36.51
C ARG A 225 27.11 -2.99 37.46
N GLN A 226 26.80 -1.69 37.49
CA GLN A 226 27.41 -0.77 38.44
C GLN A 226 26.94 -1.06 39.86
N ALA A 227 25.65 -1.36 40.06
CA ALA A 227 25.09 -1.73 41.37
C ALA A 227 25.73 -3.01 41.92
N ASP A 228 25.84 -4.07 41.11
CA ASP A 228 26.50 -5.33 41.52
C ASP A 228 27.98 -5.11 41.89
N SER A 229 28.67 -4.26 41.14
CA SER A 229 30.06 -3.92 41.43
C SER A 229 30.22 -3.14 42.73
N PHE A 230 29.29 -2.22 43.05
CA PHE A 230 29.28 -1.50 44.31
C PHE A 230 28.99 -2.42 45.49
N GLU A 231 28.03 -3.34 45.35
CA GLU A 231 27.69 -4.30 46.41
C GLU A 231 28.88 -5.23 46.72
N LYS A 232 29.61 -5.66 45.69
CA LYS A 232 30.83 -6.45 45.86
C LYS A 232 31.91 -5.68 46.62
N ILE A 233 32.17 -4.43 46.25
CA ILE A 233 33.16 -3.57 46.94
C ILE A 233 32.75 -3.33 48.40
N GLN A 234 31.46 -3.11 48.68
CA GLN A 234 30.96 -2.93 50.04
C GLN A 234 31.15 -4.19 50.90
N ASN A 235 30.94 -5.37 50.33
CA ASN A 235 31.17 -6.64 51.03
C ASN A 235 32.67 -6.88 51.28
N ASP A 236 33.54 -6.58 50.31
CA ASP A 236 34.99 -6.69 50.47
C ASP A 236 35.52 -5.74 51.57
N ILE A 237 35.00 -4.50 51.64
CA ILE A 237 35.35 -3.54 52.71
C ILE A 237 34.89 -4.04 54.08
N LYS A 238 33.67 -4.60 54.17
CA LYS A 238 33.15 -5.17 55.42
C LYS A 238 33.97 -6.37 55.88
N GLU A 239 34.41 -7.22 54.95
CA GLU A 239 35.30 -8.33 55.27
C GLU A 239 36.66 -7.85 55.77
N VAL A 240 37.30 -6.88 55.10
CA VAL A 240 38.58 -6.32 55.56
C VAL A 240 38.46 -5.65 56.93
N ALA A 241 37.34 -4.97 57.21
CA ALA A 241 37.08 -4.34 58.51
C ALA A 241 36.91 -5.36 59.65
N LYS A 242 36.47 -6.60 59.37
CA LYS A 242 36.40 -7.67 60.39
C LYS A 242 37.78 -8.10 60.89
N TYR A 243 38.83 -7.94 60.06
CA TYR A 243 40.20 -8.34 60.41
C TYR A 243 41.05 -7.22 61.04
N HIS A 244 40.49 -6.02 61.25
CA HIS A 244 41.19 -4.88 61.87
C HIS A 244 40.66 -4.51 63.27
N ILE A 245 39.85 -5.38 63.89
CA ILE A 245 39.50 -5.30 65.30
C ILE A 245 40.16 -6.48 66.03
N VAL A 246 41.49 -6.40 66.19
CA VAL A 246 42.28 -7.11 67.20
C VAL A 246 43.33 -6.14 67.73
#